data_AF-A0A517ZGU0-F1
#
_entry.id   AF-A0A517ZGU0-F1
#
_cell.length_a   1.000
_cell.length_b   1.000
_cell.length_c   1.000
_cell.angle_alpha   90.00
_cell.angle_beta   90.00
_cell.angle_gamma   90.00
#
_symmetry.space_group_name_H-M   'P 1'
#
loop_
_entity.id
_entity.type
_entity.pdbx_description
1 polymer ?
#
loop_
_entity_poly.entity_id
_entity_poly.type
_entity_poly.pdbx_seq_one_letter_code
_entity_poly.pdbx_strand_id
1 'polypeptide(L)'
;MSQPATSEQPPVDPPLSLRFRLFLYALLLACIGLPLAGWWWIRYRTAVALELQGLGGDVTFYEGQTNVLFQSPQRISLNSNKIDDALVSQISRYGNLQELDLRGGELSEVGMADLGRLTQLKRLFLSNMQISGGLEHLENLTDIEDLMLYGATIGNEELKTIGRLTNLRSLNLGRTQITDAGLQHLSGLTKLRELWLADTKISDAGLAFLPTTMPLELLDLSGTNITDDGLAQWKLATAPRFLDLRRTQVTGRGFASIPFLQNVSSLDLGETPLDNAGLSEIGQLKNLEVLRLYKCPVTDAGLENLKSLSSLQDLNLSQTSVTEESVPLLKSAWRLKSISLKGLDISDDAIMEFQSAQPNCKIRR
;
A
#
# COMPACT_ATOMS: atom_id res chain seq x y z
N MET A 1 11.93 -41.76 60.66
CA MET A 1 12.55 -41.10 59.50
C MET A 1 11.79 -39.81 59.26
N SER A 2 12.43 -38.70 59.58
CA SER A 2 11.86 -37.36 59.60
C SER A 2 11.80 -36.78 58.17
N GLN A 3 10.66 -36.24 57.76
CA GLN A 3 10.56 -35.38 56.57
C GLN A 3 10.79 -33.91 56.98
N PRO A 4 11.46 -33.09 56.15
CA PRO A 4 11.74 -31.71 56.47
C PRO A 4 10.54 -30.79 56.19
N ALA A 5 10.44 -29.74 57.00
CA ALA A 5 9.42 -28.69 56.94
C ALA A 5 9.50 -27.86 55.65
N THR A 6 8.36 -27.62 55.01
CA THR A 6 8.19 -26.62 53.96
C THR A 6 8.13 -25.22 54.57
N SER A 7 9.02 -24.34 54.15
CA SER A 7 8.99 -22.91 54.49
C SER A 7 7.84 -22.22 53.75
N GLU A 8 6.83 -21.74 54.47
CA GLU A 8 5.84 -20.80 53.94
C GLU A 8 6.51 -19.43 53.73
N GLN A 9 6.48 -18.91 52.49
CA GLN A 9 6.77 -17.50 52.22
C GLN A 9 5.61 -16.63 52.72
N PRO A 10 5.89 -15.43 53.28
CA PRO A 10 4.83 -14.50 53.68
C PRO A 10 4.10 -13.96 52.44
N PRO A 11 2.81 -13.56 52.57
CA PRO A 11 2.05 -13.07 51.44
C PRO A 11 2.69 -11.78 50.89
N VAL A 12 2.95 -11.77 49.59
CA VAL A 12 3.37 -10.58 48.84
C VAL A 12 2.16 -9.65 48.75
N ASP A 13 2.27 -8.45 49.32
CA ASP A 13 1.24 -7.42 49.19
C ASP A 13 0.88 -7.19 47.71
N PRO A 14 -0.41 -7.08 47.35
CA PRO A 14 -0.79 -6.82 45.96
C PRO A 14 -0.23 -5.46 45.53
N PRO A 15 0.26 -5.33 44.29
CA PRO A 15 0.80 -4.06 43.81
C PRO A 15 -0.28 -2.98 43.88
N LEU A 16 0.07 -1.83 44.45
CA LEU A 16 -0.79 -0.64 44.54
C LEU A 16 -1.49 -0.39 43.20
N SER A 17 -2.81 -0.22 43.25
CA SER A 17 -3.63 0.04 42.06
C SER A 17 -3.08 1.22 41.26
N LEU A 18 -3.19 1.17 39.94
CA LEU A 18 -2.69 2.21 39.03
C LEU A 18 -3.23 3.61 39.40
N ARG A 19 -4.47 3.69 39.90
CA ARG A 19 -5.10 4.92 40.41
C ARG A 19 -4.32 5.51 41.59
N PHE A 20 -3.76 4.67 42.45
CA PHE A 20 -2.98 5.08 43.62
C PHE A 20 -1.56 5.51 43.23
N ARG A 21 -0.94 4.85 42.25
CA ARG A 21 0.37 5.27 41.71
C ARG A 21 0.29 6.63 41.01
N LEU A 22 -0.77 6.85 40.24
CA LEU A 22 -1.06 8.13 39.59
C LEU A 22 -1.37 9.24 40.62
N PHE A 23 -1.97 8.89 41.76
CA PHE A 23 -2.19 9.81 42.88
C PHE A 23 -0.88 10.22 43.57
N LEU A 24 0.03 9.28 43.80
CA LEU A 24 1.36 9.57 44.37
C LEU A 24 2.24 10.41 43.43
N TYR A 25 2.21 10.12 42.13
CA TYR A 25 2.94 10.89 41.12
C TYR A 25 2.38 12.32 40.99
N ALA A 26 1.05 12.48 41.10
CA ALA A 26 0.40 13.78 41.21
C ALA A 26 0.89 14.53 42.45
N LEU A 27 0.89 13.91 43.63
CA LEU A 27 1.39 14.57 44.84
C LEU A 27 2.83 15.08 44.66
N LEU A 28 3.68 14.29 43.98
CA LEU A 28 5.09 14.61 43.75
C LEU A 28 5.27 15.78 42.76
N LEU A 29 4.45 15.87 41.71
CA LEU A 29 4.46 16.98 40.74
C LEU A 29 3.84 18.27 41.29
N ALA A 30 2.89 18.18 42.24
CA ALA A 30 2.30 19.34 42.91
C ALA A 30 3.32 20.05 43.80
N CYS A 31 4.28 19.31 44.34
CA CYS A 31 5.37 19.86 45.14
C CYS A 31 6.40 20.67 44.33
N ILE A 32 6.41 20.59 42.99
CA ILE A 32 7.42 21.23 42.12
C ILE A 32 6.89 22.47 41.37
N GLY A 33 5.67 22.92 41.66
CA GLY A 33 5.18 24.24 41.21
C GLY A 33 4.84 24.39 39.72
N LEU A 34 4.64 23.30 38.98
CA LEU A 34 4.18 23.39 37.58
C LEU A 34 2.72 23.92 37.50
N PRO A 35 2.41 24.89 36.61
CA PRO A 35 1.10 25.52 36.53
C PRO A 35 0.00 24.49 36.18
N LEU A 36 -1.17 24.63 36.80
CA LEU A 36 -2.34 23.74 36.65
C LEU A 36 -2.77 23.51 35.19
N ALA A 37 -2.47 24.42 34.26
CA ALA A 37 -2.73 24.21 32.83
C ALA A 37 -1.91 23.04 32.22
N GLY A 38 -0.68 22.82 32.68
CA GLY A 38 0.15 21.69 32.26
C GLY A 38 -0.40 20.34 32.73
N TRP A 39 -1.16 20.34 33.84
CA TRP A 39 -1.74 19.14 34.42
C TRP A 39 -2.93 18.59 33.64
N TRP A 40 -3.80 19.48 33.18
CA TRP A 40 -4.90 19.11 32.29
C TRP A 40 -4.35 18.58 30.96
N TRP A 41 -3.29 19.21 30.45
CA TRP A 41 -2.66 18.82 29.20
C TRP A 41 -1.96 17.46 29.27
N ILE A 42 -1.24 17.15 30.35
CA ILE A 42 -0.60 15.85 30.55
C ILE A 42 -1.65 14.76 30.78
N ARG A 43 -2.64 14.97 31.65
CA ARG A 43 -3.70 13.97 31.89
C ARG A 43 -4.51 13.68 30.64
N TYR A 44 -4.83 14.72 29.87
CA TYR A 44 -5.55 14.56 28.61
C TYR A 44 -4.70 13.76 27.62
N ARG A 45 -3.42 14.08 27.44
CA ARG A 45 -2.52 13.33 26.54
C ARG A 45 -2.29 11.88 26.95
N THR A 46 -2.11 11.60 28.25
CA THR A 46 -2.00 10.23 28.75
C THR A 46 -3.33 9.49 28.59
N ALA A 47 -4.46 10.16 28.78
CA ALA A 47 -5.78 9.59 28.53
C ALA A 47 -6.00 9.28 27.04
N VAL A 48 -5.66 10.18 26.12
CA VAL A 48 -5.74 9.94 24.68
C VAL A 48 -4.79 8.83 24.27
N ALA A 49 -3.54 8.83 24.73
CA ALA A 49 -2.60 7.74 24.43
C ALA A 49 -3.11 6.38 24.96
N LEU A 50 -3.71 6.35 26.15
CA LEU A 50 -4.36 5.16 26.71
C LEU A 50 -5.64 4.78 25.94
N GLU A 51 -6.40 5.74 25.45
CA GLU A 51 -7.60 5.53 24.63
C GLU A 51 -7.20 4.98 23.25
N LEU A 52 -6.20 5.56 22.59
CA LEU A 52 -5.61 5.08 21.34
C LEU A 52 -5.05 3.66 21.50
N GLN A 53 -4.32 3.39 22.59
CA GLN A 53 -3.85 2.04 22.93
C GLN A 53 -5.02 1.08 23.22
N GLY A 54 -6.07 1.55 23.90
CA GLY A 54 -7.28 0.80 24.18
C GLY A 54 -8.12 0.48 22.94
N LEU A 55 -7.97 1.27 21.87
CA LEU A 55 -8.58 1.05 20.56
C LEU A 55 -7.73 0.18 19.63
N GLY A 56 -6.59 -0.36 20.10
CA GLY A 56 -5.70 -1.22 19.31
C GLY A 56 -4.70 -0.47 18.44
N GLY A 57 -4.41 0.79 18.77
CA GLY A 57 -3.51 1.67 18.01
C GLY A 57 -2.06 1.64 18.47
N ASP A 58 -1.13 1.76 17.51
CA ASP A 58 0.29 1.99 17.73
C ASP A 58 0.59 3.50 17.67
N VAL A 59 1.09 4.06 18.78
CA VAL A 59 1.55 5.46 18.86
C VAL A 59 3.07 5.46 18.99
N THR A 60 3.78 6.15 18.09
CA THR A 60 5.26 6.19 18.08
C THR A 60 5.79 7.62 18.19
N PHE A 61 6.86 7.77 18.96
CA PHE A 61 7.62 9.01 19.16
C PHE A 61 9.01 8.85 18.52
N TYR A 62 9.64 9.92 18.02
CA TYR A 62 10.98 9.80 17.41
C TYR A 62 12.04 9.45 18.46
N GLU A 63 12.88 8.47 18.14
CA GLU A 63 14.08 8.17 18.92
C GLU A 63 15.14 9.24 18.67
N GLY A 64 15.43 10.01 19.71
CA GLY A 64 16.46 11.04 19.68
C GLY A 64 16.32 11.95 20.90
N GLN A 65 17.09 11.63 21.94
CA GLN A 65 17.22 12.33 23.23
C GLN A 65 16.36 11.79 24.39
N THR A 66 17.07 11.46 25.47
CA THR A 66 16.69 10.68 26.66
C THR A 66 15.74 11.37 27.63
N ASN A 67 14.85 12.26 27.17
CA ASN A 67 13.80 12.86 28.01
C ASN A 67 12.42 12.53 27.45
N VAL A 68 11.99 11.30 27.72
CA VAL A 68 10.77 10.63 27.23
C VAL A 68 9.46 11.26 27.75
N LEU A 69 9.52 12.34 28.54
CA LEU A 69 8.36 12.91 29.25
C LEU A 69 7.65 14.07 28.51
N PHE A 70 8.17 14.56 27.37
CA PHE A 70 7.68 15.81 26.77
C PHE A 70 7.54 15.86 25.24
N GLN A 71 7.67 14.75 24.51
CA GLN A 71 7.57 14.79 23.04
C GLN A 71 6.12 14.65 22.55
N SER A 72 5.71 15.51 21.61
CA SER A 72 4.48 15.29 20.84
C SER A 72 4.73 14.15 19.85
N PRO A 73 3.76 13.25 19.62
CA PRO A 73 3.92 12.18 18.65
C PRO A 73 4.14 12.79 17.26
N GLN A 74 5.01 12.18 16.47
CA GLN A 74 5.13 12.50 15.05
C GLN A 74 4.35 11.53 14.17
N ARG A 75 4.05 10.34 14.70
CA ARG A 75 3.28 9.30 14.02
C ARG A 75 2.23 8.70 14.94
N ILE A 76 1.01 8.63 14.45
CA ILE A 76 -0.09 7.89 15.08
C ILE A 76 -0.65 6.91 14.05
N SER A 77 -0.84 5.65 14.43
CA SER A 77 -1.43 4.62 13.58
C SER A 77 -2.51 3.85 14.32
N LEU A 78 -3.74 3.89 13.81
CA LEU A 78 -4.91 3.24 14.39
C LEU A 78 -5.62 2.41 13.33
N ASN A 79 -6.02 1.20 13.70
CA ASN A 79 -6.85 0.34 12.88
C ASN A 79 -8.05 -0.13 13.70
N SER A 80 -9.20 0.52 13.53
CA SER A 80 -10.38 0.27 14.34
C SER A 80 -11.64 0.84 13.70
N ASN A 81 -12.72 0.09 13.67
CA ASN A 81 -14.03 0.58 13.20
C ASN A 81 -14.69 1.62 14.13
N LYS A 82 -14.02 2.01 15.23
CA LYS A 82 -14.51 3.00 16.19
C LYS A 82 -13.81 4.37 16.05
N ILE A 83 -13.05 4.57 14.98
CA ILE A 83 -12.49 5.89 14.68
C ILE A 83 -13.65 6.79 14.23
N ASP A 84 -13.83 7.91 14.93
CA ASP A 84 -14.86 8.91 14.68
C ASP A 84 -14.30 10.34 14.78
N ASP A 85 -15.14 11.34 14.52
CA ASP A 85 -14.78 12.76 14.59
C ASP A 85 -14.26 13.16 15.98
N ALA A 86 -14.83 12.60 17.05
CA ALA A 86 -14.45 12.93 18.41
C ALA A 86 -13.01 12.53 18.67
N LEU A 87 -12.61 11.33 18.24
CA LEU A 87 -11.23 10.84 18.32
C LEU A 87 -10.27 11.72 17.51
N VAL A 88 -10.63 12.05 16.27
CA VAL A 88 -9.81 12.93 15.41
C VAL A 88 -9.67 14.33 16.00
N SER A 89 -10.71 14.85 16.65
CA SER A 89 -10.64 16.13 17.37
C SER A 89 -9.66 16.12 18.54
N GLN A 90 -9.44 14.94 19.15
CA GLN A 90 -8.39 14.79 20.15
C GLN A 90 -7.00 14.75 19.51
N ILE A 91 -6.87 14.03 18.39
CA ILE A 91 -5.63 13.87 17.62
C ILE A 91 -5.16 15.20 17.01
N SER A 92 -6.07 16.04 16.53
CA SER A 92 -5.76 17.32 15.88
C SER A 92 -4.99 18.31 16.78
N ARG A 93 -4.96 18.07 18.09
CA ARG A 93 -4.17 18.82 19.08
C ARG A 93 -2.67 18.57 18.97
N TYR A 94 -2.25 17.54 18.24
CA TYR A 94 -0.85 17.23 17.98
C TYR A 94 -0.39 17.86 16.66
N GLY A 95 -0.30 19.19 16.62
CA GLY A 95 0.01 19.96 15.39
C GLY A 95 1.37 19.66 14.72
N ASN A 96 2.25 18.88 15.37
CA ASN A 96 3.54 18.46 14.82
C ASN A 96 3.52 17.04 14.21
N LEU A 97 2.33 16.44 14.06
CA LEU A 97 2.19 15.14 13.40
C LEU A 97 2.68 15.22 11.96
N GLN A 98 3.51 14.26 11.58
CA GLN A 98 4.02 14.09 10.21
C GLN A 98 3.36 12.90 9.52
N GLU A 99 2.91 11.91 10.28
CA GLU A 99 2.20 10.75 9.77
C GLU A 99 0.97 10.45 10.62
N LEU A 100 -0.17 10.27 9.96
CA LEU A 100 -1.40 9.84 10.58
C LEU A 100 -2.01 8.71 9.76
N ASP A 101 -2.11 7.53 10.35
CA ASP A 101 -2.73 6.36 9.76
C ASP A 101 -4.00 6.01 10.54
N LEU A 102 -5.15 6.15 9.90
CA LEU A 102 -6.47 5.83 10.42
C LEU A 102 -7.14 4.86 9.46
N ARG A 103 -7.37 3.61 9.89
CA ARG A 103 -7.99 2.58 9.06
C ARG A 103 -9.27 2.06 9.67
N GLY A 104 -10.35 2.10 8.89
CA GLY A 104 -11.69 1.76 9.33
C GLY A 104 -12.29 2.82 10.25
N GLY A 105 -13.61 2.99 10.19
CA GLY A 105 -14.33 4.04 10.94
C GLY A 105 -15.04 5.02 10.03
N GLU A 106 -15.51 6.12 10.61
CA GLU A 106 -16.31 7.13 9.93
C GLU A 106 -15.76 8.52 10.26
N LEU A 107 -15.70 9.40 9.25
CA LEU A 107 -15.41 10.82 9.44
C LEU A 107 -16.43 11.64 8.69
N SER A 108 -17.03 12.60 9.39
CA SER A 108 -17.84 13.64 8.77
C SER A 108 -16.98 14.85 8.42
N GLU A 109 -17.61 15.89 7.90
CA GLU A 109 -16.99 17.19 7.67
C GLU A 109 -16.26 17.73 8.93
N VAL A 110 -16.78 17.44 10.13
CA VAL A 110 -16.16 17.89 11.40
C VAL A 110 -14.80 17.23 11.60
N GLY A 111 -14.71 15.90 11.45
CA GLY A 111 -13.45 15.18 11.56
C GLY A 111 -12.47 15.59 10.47
N MET A 112 -12.94 15.78 9.24
CA MET A 112 -12.10 16.24 8.12
C MET A 112 -11.57 17.66 8.33
N ALA A 113 -12.36 18.57 8.90
CA ALA A 113 -11.93 19.91 9.27
C ALA A 113 -10.81 19.88 10.33
N ASP A 114 -10.93 18.97 11.31
CA ASP A 114 -9.91 18.77 12.33
C ASP A 114 -8.62 18.14 11.74
N LEU A 115 -8.73 17.24 10.76
CA LEU A 115 -7.57 16.74 10.00
C LEU A 115 -6.87 17.87 9.23
N GLY A 116 -7.63 18.77 8.61
CA GLY A 116 -7.10 19.91 7.87
C GLY A 116 -6.25 20.88 8.72
N ARG A 117 -6.30 20.79 10.06
CA ARG A 117 -5.46 21.59 10.96
C ARG A 117 -4.05 21.01 11.15
N LEU A 118 -3.84 19.74 10.81
CA LEU A 118 -2.57 19.04 10.96
C LEU A 118 -1.62 19.34 9.78
N THR A 119 -1.33 20.62 9.57
CA THR A 119 -0.61 21.14 8.38
C THR A 119 0.83 20.63 8.21
N GLN A 120 1.41 19.98 9.23
CA GLN A 120 2.74 19.36 9.17
C GLN A 120 2.70 17.91 8.65
N LEU A 121 1.51 17.37 8.32
CA LEU A 121 1.37 16.03 7.79
C LEU A 121 2.04 15.89 6.42
N LYS A 122 2.90 14.88 6.33
CA LYS A 122 3.48 14.39 5.08
C LYS A 122 2.77 13.15 4.58
N ARG A 123 2.18 12.36 5.48
CA ARG A 123 1.61 11.05 5.15
C ARG A 123 0.28 10.88 5.88
N LEU A 124 -0.79 10.67 5.10
CA LEU A 124 -2.14 10.47 5.61
C LEU A 124 -2.73 9.20 5.01
N PHE A 125 -3.07 8.26 5.87
CA PHE A 125 -3.75 7.03 5.48
C PHE A 125 -5.16 7.05 6.08
N LEU A 126 -6.17 6.96 5.21
CA LEU A 126 -7.59 6.94 5.53
C LEU A 126 -8.27 5.72 4.88
N SER A 127 -7.55 4.60 4.83
CA SER A 127 -8.01 3.42 4.11
C SER A 127 -9.21 2.77 4.79
N ASN A 128 -10.22 2.41 3.99
CA ASN A 128 -11.51 1.86 4.41
C ASN A 128 -12.31 2.78 5.37
N MET A 129 -12.11 4.09 5.28
CA MET A 129 -12.87 5.08 6.05
C MET A 129 -14.18 5.45 5.32
N GLN A 130 -15.27 5.53 6.07
CA GLN A 130 -16.52 6.12 5.59
C GLN A 130 -16.43 7.64 5.73
N ILE A 131 -16.15 8.33 4.62
CA ILE A 131 -16.04 9.79 4.61
C ILE A 131 -17.35 10.37 4.09
N SER A 132 -18.01 11.21 4.89
CA SER A 132 -19.34 11.78 4.58
C SER A 132 -19.32 13.29 4.29
N GLY A 133 -18.17 13.84 3.89
CA GLY A 133 -17.99 15.23 3.46
C GLY A 133 -16.68 15.85 3.95
N GLY A 134 -16.41 17.11 3.57
CA GLY A 134 -15.31 17.91 4.11
C GLY A 134 -13.91 17.60 3.58
N LEU A 135 -13.77 16.85 2.49
CA LEU A 135 -12.44 16.53 1.94
C LEU A 135 -11.68 17.80 1.53
N GLU A 136 -12.37 18.86 1.13
CA GLU A 136 -11.84 20.21 0.86
C GLU A 136 -10.97 20.78 1.99
N HIS A 137 -11.16 20.35 3.23
CA HIS A 137 -10.29 20.77 4.32
C HIS A 137 -8.85 20.27 4.20
N LEU A 138 -8.62 19.21 3.41
CA LEU A 138 -7.30 18.69 3.12
C LEU A 138 -6.47 19.62 2.23
N GLU A 139 -7.05 20.64 1.57
CA GLU A 139 -6.27 21.63 0.80
C GLU A 139 -5.22 22.35 1.65
N ASN A 140 -5.42 22.40 2.97
CA ASN A 140 -4.47 23.00 3.92
C ASN A 140 -3.22 22.13 4.16
N LEU A 141 -3.25 20.85 3.79
CA LEU A 141 -2.14 19.92 3.97
C LEU A 141 -1.14 20.03 2.81
N THR A 142 -0.58 21.22 2.63
CA THR A 142 0.24 21.53 1.44
C THR A 142 1.51 20.72 1.33
N ASP A 143 2.02 20.19 2.44
CA ASP A 143 3.25 19.39 2.51
C ASP A 143 3.01 17.88 2.40
N ILE A 144 1.76 17.45 2.13
CA ILE A 144 1.44 16.04 2.00
C ILE A 144 2.11 15.41 0.77
N GLU A 145 2.79 14.30 1.00
CA GLU A 145 3.53 13.52 0.01
C GLU A 145 2.81 12.19 -0.27
N ASP A 146 2.25 11.55 0.77
CA ASP A 146 1.55 10.27 0.64
C ASP A 146 0.10 10.37 1.13
N LEU A 147 -0.86 10.00 0.27
CA LEU A 147 -2.28 9.97 0.58
C LEU A 147 -2.89 8.62 0.20
N MET A 148 -3.30 7.84 1.20
CA MET A 148 -3.80 6.48 0.99
C MET A 148 -5.29 6.39 1.35
N LEU A 149 -6.12 6.33 0.31
CA LEU A 149 -7.59 6.36 0.39
C LEU A 149 -8.22 5.04 -0.09
N TYR A 150 -7.45 3.94 -0.07
CA TYR A 150 -7.94 2.64 -0.51
C TYR A 150 -9.25 2.27 0.20
N GLY A 151 -10.31 1.97 -0.52
CA GLY A 151 -11.61 1.59 0.04
C GLY A 151 -12.36 2.72 0.75
N ALA A 152 -11.89 3.96 0.68
CA ALA A 152 -12.61 5.11 1.25
C ALA A 152 -13.83 5.47 0.39
N THR A 153 -14.88 5.99 1.03
CA THR A 153 -16.10 6.44 0.33
C THR A 153 -15.88 7.80 -0.35
N ILE A 154 -15.11 7.82 -1.44
CA ILE A 154 -14.84 9.04 -2.23
C ILE A 154 -15.20 8.83 -3.71
N GLY A 155 -15.62 9.91 -4.37
CA GLY A 155 -16.01 9.97 -5.77
C GLY A 155 -15.24 11.04 -6.56
N ASN A 156 -15.69 11.31 -7.79
CA ASN A 156 -14.96 12.18 -8.72
C ASN A 156 -14.86 13.64 -8.24
N GLU A 157 -15.85 14.11 -7.48
CA GLU A 157 -15.88 15.49 -6.99
C GLU A 157 -14.76 15.76 -6.01
N GLU A 158 -14.48 14.79 -5.13
CA GLU A 158 -13.40 14.84 -4.14
C GLU A 158 -12.00 14.92 -4.79
N LEU A 159 -11.83 14.40 -6.01
CA LEU A 159 -10.54 14.49 -6.72
C LEU A 159 -10.19 15.93 -7.13
N LYS A 160 -11.16 16.85 -7.19
CA LYS A 160 -10.86 18.29 -7.42
C LYS A 160 -9.97 18.85 -6.32
N THR A 161 -10.22 18.44 -5.09
CA THR A 161 -9.43 18.79 -3.93
C THR A 161 -8.06 18.11 -3.96
N ILE A 162 -8.04 16.79 -4.16
CA ILE A 162 -6.80 16.01 -4.18
C ILE A 162 -5.85 16.50 -5.29
N GLY A 163 -6.40 16.90 -6.45
CA GLY A 163 -5.65 17.49 -7.56
C GLY A 163 -4.87 18.77 -7.22
N ARG A 164 -5.20 19.44 -6.11
CA ARG A 164 -4.50 20.65 -5.62
C ARG A 164 -3.31 20.33 -4.72
N LEU A 165 -3.18 19.10 -4.25
CA LEU A 165 -2.10 18.63 -3.38
C LEU A 165 -0.84 18.34 -4.21
N THR A 166 -0.27 19.37 -4.81
CA THR A 166 0.80 19.28 -5.84
C THR A 166 2.13 18.69 -5.34
N ASN A 167 2.28 18.47 -4.03
CA ASN A 167 3.44 17.79 -3.44
C ASN A 167 3.29 16.26 -3.37
N LEU A 168 2.12 15.70 -3.73
CA LEU A 168 1.89 14.27 -3.73
C LEU A 168 2.91 13.51 -4.59
N ARG A 169 3.45 12.46 -3.99
CA ARG A 169 4.32 11.45 -4.58
C ARG A 169 3.62 10.11 -4.69
N SER A 170 2.76 9.76 -3.73
CA SER A 170 2.06 8.48 -3.69
C SER A 170 0.58 8.68 -3.39
N LEU A 171 -0.30 8.18 -4.27
CA LEU A 171 -1.75 8.32 -4.16
C LEU A 171 -2.45 6.99 -4.43
N ASN A 172 -3.11 6.45 -3.41
CA ASN A 172 -3.90 5.23 -3.53
C ASN A 172 -5.40 5.53 -3.49
N LEU A 173 -6.08 5.23 -4.60
CA LEU A 173 -7.52 5.38 -4.81
C LEU A 173 -8.19 4.02 -5.09
N GLY A 174 -7.52 2.90 -4.81
CA GLY A 174 -8.08 1.59 -5.10
C GLY A 174 -9.39 1.35 -4.33
N ARG A 175 -10.34 0.62 -4.91
CA ARG A 175 -11.66 0.33 -4.33
C ARG A 175 -12.46 1.57 -3.90
N THR A 176 -12.29 2.67 -4.61
CA THR A 176 -13.12 3.89 -4.45
C THR A 176 -14.16 3.97 -5.57
N GLN A 177 -15.03 4.98 -5.53
CA GLN A 177 -16.09 5.17 -6.52
C GLN A 177 -15.63 6.02 -7.72
N ILE A 178 -14.31 6.19 -7.90
CA ILE A 178 -13.72 6.96 -8.98
C ILE A 178 -14.00 6.31 -10.36
N THR A 179 -14.27 7.17 -11.33
CA THR A 179 -14.41 6.82 -12.75
C THR A 179 -13.47 7.69 -13.60
N ASP A 180 -13.49 7.49 -14.92
CA ASP A 180 -12.68 8.27 -15.89
C ASP A 180 -12.80 9.79 -15.69
N ALA A 181 -14.00 10.28 -15.37
CA ALA A 181 -14.25 11.71 -15.17
C ALA A 181 -13.50 12.28 -13.95
N GLY A 182 -13.09 11.46 -13.00
CA GLY A 182 -12.29 11.89 -11.86
C GLY A 182 -10.83 12.14 -12.21
N LEU A 183 -10.26 11.36 -13.13
CA LEU A 183 -8.82 11.40 -13.45
C LEU A 183 -8.35 12.72 -14.06
N GLN A 184 -9.24 13.48 -14.71
CA GLN A 184 -8.93 14.82 -15.25
C GLN A 184 -8.40 15.79 -14.18
N HIS A 185 -8.79 15.58 -12.92
CA HIS A 185 -8.37 16.43 -11.80
C HIS A 185 -6.96 16.13 -11.30
N LEU A 186 -6.35 15.01 -11.69
CA LEU A 186 -4.98 14.65 -11.28
C LEU A 186 -3.91 15.33 -12.13
N SER A 187 -4.29 16.16 -13.10
CA SER A 187 -3.37 16.74 -14.08
C SER A 187 -2.29 17.65 -13.48
N GLY A 188 -2.56 18.26 -12.32
CA GLY A 188 -1.61 19.10 -11.58
C GLY A 188 -0.56 18.33 -10.76
N LEU A 189 -0.70 17.02 -10.59
CA LEU A 189 0.14 16.20 -9.70
C LEU A 189 1.46 15.78 -10.38
N THR A 190 2.25 16.77 -10.79
CA THR A 190 3.50 16.57 -11.57
C THR A 190 4.63 15.87 -10.80
N LYS A 191 4.50 15.72 -9.48
CA LYS A 191 5.45 14.98 -8.63
C LYS A 191 5.05 13.53 -8.37
N LEU A 192 3.86 13.11 -8.81
CA LEU A 192 3.33 11.78 -8.52
C LEU A 192 4.20 10.69 -9.15
N ARG A 193 4.62 9.73 -8.32
CA ARG A 193 5.45 8.57 -8.65
C ARG A 193 4.66 7.27 -8.56
N GLU A 194 3.73 7.18 -7.62
CA GLU A 194 2.97 5.97 -7.37
C GLU A 194 1.48 6.27 -7.41
N LEU A 195 0.77 5.58 -8.29
CA LEU A 195 -0.67 5.72 -8.46
C LEU A 195 -1.34 4.34 -8.44
N TRP A 196 -2.22 4.12 -7.46
CA TRP A 196 -3.02 2.90 -7.37
C TRP A 196 -4.48 3.18 -7.65
N LEU A 197 -5.03 2.48 -8.63
CA LEU A 197 -6.39 2.63 -9.14
C LEU A 197 -7.14 1.29 -9.12
N ALA A 198 -6.62 0.31 -8.38
CA ALA A 198 -7.13 -1.05 -8.37
C ALA A 198 -8.63 -1.11 -8.05
N ASP A 199 -9.39 -1.99 -8.70
CA ASP A 199 -10.83 -2.20 -8.46
C ASP A 199 -11.68 -0.90 -8.56
N THR A 200 -11.30 0.04 -9.44
CA THR A 200 -12.11 1.22 -9.77
C THR A 200 -12.83 1.06 -11.11
N LYS A 201 -13.73 1.99 -11.46
CA LYS A 201 -14.48 1.96 -12.73
C LYS A 201 -13.76 2.68 -13.87
N ILE A 202 -12.44 2.72 -13.82
CA ILE A 202 -11.60 3.34 -14.85
C ILE A 202 -11.59 2.46 -16.10
N SER A 203 -11.68 3.09 -17.26
CA SER A 203 -11.62 2.48 -18.59
C SER A 203 -10.54 3.16 -19.44
N ASP A 204 -10.40 2.73 -20.69
CA ASP A 204 -9.46 3.31 -21.65
C ASP A 204 -9.60 4.83 -21.78
N ALA A 205 -10.81 5.37 -21.66
CA ALA A 205 -11.05 6.81 -21.69
C ALA A 205 -10.40 7.55 -20.51
N GLY A 206 -10.27 6.90 -19.35
CA GLY A 206 -9.63 7.45 -18.16
C GLY A 206 -8.13 7.64 -18.34
N LEU A 207 -7.45 6.69 -18.99
CA LEU A 207 -6.00 6.78 -19.22
C LEU A 207 -5.59 8.01 -20.04
N ALA A 208 -6.48 8.50 -20.92
CA ALA A 208 -6.23 9.70 -21.72
C ALA A 208 -6.12 10.99 -20.88
N PHE A 209 -6.64 11.00 -19.65
CA PHE A 209 -6.55 12.15 -18.75
C PHE A 209 -5.25 12.18 -17.93
N LEU A 210 -4.51 11.08 -17.85
CA LEU A 210 -3.25 11.06 -17.13
C LEU A 210 -2.20 11.88 -17.92
N PRO A 211 -1.56 12.89 -17.29
CA PRO A 211 -0.58 13.73 -17.96
C PRO A 211 0.58 12.91 -18.51
N THR A 212 0.96 13.20 -19.73
CA THR A 212 2.11 12.56 -20.39
C THR A 212 3.42 12.80 -19.63
N THR A 213 3.53 13.91 -18.90
CA THR A 213 4.72 14.29 -18.12
C THR A 213 4.77 13.68 -16.72
N MET A 214 3.75 12.92 -16.31
CA MET A 214 3.70 12.34 -14.97
C MET A 214 4.81 11.28 -14.83
N PRO A 215 5.76 11.45 -13.90
CA PRO A 215 6.93 10.58 -13.78
C PRO A 215 6.61 9.32 -12.97
N LEU A 216 5.59 8.57 -13.38
CA LEU A 216 5.16 7.37 -12.65
C LEU A 216 6.27 6.32 -12.65
N GLU A 217 6.57 5.80 -11.46
CA GLU A 217 7.42 4.64 -11.21
C GLU A 217 6.55 3.39 -10.98
N LEU A 218 5.36 3.58 -10.39
CA LEU A 218 4.37 2.53 -10.16
C LEU A 218 2.99 2.98 -10.66
N LEU A 219 2.35 2.11 -11.44
CA LEU A 219 0.95 2.23 -11.80
C LEU A 219 0.23 0.89 -11.58
N ASP A 220 -0.79 0.91 -10.73
CA ASP A 220 -1.68 -0.22 -10.52
C ASP A 220 -3.07 0.07 -11.10
N LEU A 221 -3.43 -0.69 -12.14
CA LEU A 221 -4.70 -0.67 -12.86
C LEU A 221 -5.46 -1.99 -12.65
N SER A 222 -5.10 -2.79 -11.66
CA SER A 222 -5.67 -4.12 -11.50
C SER A 222 -7.18 -4.09 -11.25
N GLY A 223 -7.95 -4.95 -11.91
CA GLY A 223 -9.41 -5.01 -11.77
C GLY A 223 -10.17 -3.80 -12.33
N THR A 224 -9.53 -3.01 -13.20
CA THR A 224 -10.20 -1.95 -13.97
C THR A 224 -10.69 -2.46 -15.34
N ASN A 225 -11.35 -1.60 -16.12
CA ASN A 225 -11.88 -1.92 -17.44
C ASN A 225 -10.91 -1.56 -18.58
N ILE A 226 -9.61 -1.71 -18.35
CA ILE A 226 -8.58 -1.42 -19.35
C ILE A 226 -8.48 -2.54 -20.38
N THR A 227 -8.39 -2.15 -21.64
CA THR A 227 -8.20 -3.04 -22.79
C THR A 227 -6.89 -2.73 -23.53
N ASP A 228 -6.61 -3.51 -24.58
CA ASP A 228 -5.48 -3.24 -25.46
C ASP A 228 -5.56 -1.86 -26.16
N ASP A 229 -6.77 -1.34 -26.41
CA ASP A 229 -6.96 -0.04 -27.05
C ASP A 229 -6.51 1.11 -26.13
N GLY A 230 -6.83 1.03 -24.83
CA GLY A 230 -6.36 1.98 -23.83
C GLY A 230 -4.84 1.98 -23.70
N LEU A 231 -4.22 0.79 -23.67
CA LEU A 231 -2.77 0.67 -23.66
C LEU A 231 -2.15 1.26 -24.94
N ALA A 232 -2.68 0.95 -26.12
CA ALA A 232 -2.16 1.45 -27.39
C ALA A 232 -2.26 2.98 -27.53
N GLN A 233 -3.24 3.60 -26.87
CA GLN A 233 -3.43 5.05 -26.83
C GLN A 233 -2.73 5.73 -25.66
N TRP A 234 -2.12 4.96 -24.76
CA TRP A 234 -1.48 5.50 -23.58
C TRP A 234 -0.22 6.29 -23.98
N LYS A 235 -0.19 7.57 -23.61
CA LYS A 235 0.82 8.54 -24.08
C LYS A 235 1.74 9.05 -22.97
N LEU A 236 2.18 8.21 -22.05
CA LEU A 236 3.19 8.66 -21.10
C LEU A 236 4.54 8.91 -21.79
N ALA A 237 5.23 9.97 -21.35
CA ALA A 237 6.60 10.26 -21.77
C ALA A 237 7.58 9.23 -21.21
N THR A 238 7.26 8.60 -20.08
CA THR A 238 8.04 7.55 -19.42
C THR A 238 7.13 6.41 -18.98
N ALA A 239 7.45 5.17 -19.34
CA ALA A 239 6.77 4.01 -18.78
C ALA A 239 7.08 3.86 -17.28
N PRO A 240 6.11 3.39 -16.47
CA PRO A 240 6.39 3.02 -15.10
C PRO A 240 7.31 1.80 -15.04
N ARG A 241 8.09 1.72 -13.96
CA ARG A 241 8.92 0.55 -13.67
C ARG A 241 8.06 -0.64 -13.26
N PHE A 242 6.99 -0.39 -12.50
CA PHE A 242 6.03 -1.37 -12.02
C PHE A 242 4.66 -1.10 -12.64
N LEU A 243 4.16 -2.07 -13.40
CA LEU A 243 2.84 -2.01 -14.02
C LEU A 243 2.03 -3.24 -13.60
N ASP A 244 0.91 -3.00 -12.94
CA ASP A 244 -0.05 -4.03 -12.55
C ASP A 244 -1.33 -3.90 -13.37
N LEU A 245 -1.61 -4.92 -14.18
CA LEU A 245 -2.77 -5.02 -15.07
C LEU A 245 -3.62 -6.24 -14.75
N ARG A 246 -3.46 -6.82 -13.55
CA ARG A 246 -4.20 -8.04 -13.18
C ARG A 246 -5.70 -7.85 -13.32
N ARG A 247 -6.43 -8.90 -13.74
CA ARG A 247 -7.90 -8.87 -13.89
C ARG A 247 -8.42 -7.71 -14.77
N THR A 248 -7.64 -7.26 -15.74
CA THR A 248 -8.09 -6.37 -16.83
C THR A 248 -8.46 -7.18 -18.07
N GLN A 249 -8.81 -6.52 -19.18
CA GLN A 249 -9.18 -7.16 -20.44
C GLN A 249 -8.07 -7.11 -21.49
N VAL A 250 -6.83 -6.86 -21.05
CA VAL A 250 -5.64 -6.82 -21.89
C VAL A 250 -5.32 -8.22 -22.43
N THR A 251 -5.18 -8.35 -23.76
CA THR A 251 -4.84 -9.63 -24.41
C THR A 251 -3.37 -9.71 -24.82
N GLY A 252 -2.62 -8.62 -24.67
CA GLY A 252 -1.21 -8.51 -25.05
C GLY A 252 -0.99 -7.70 -26.33
N ARG A 253 -2.02 -7.56 -27.17
CA ARG A 253 -1.95 -6.76 -28.41
C ARG A 253 -1.63 -5.29 -28.15
N GLY A 254 -2.04 -4.76 -27.00
CA GLY A 254 -1.77 -3.39 -26.60
C GLY A 254 -0.27 -3.09 -26.54
N PHE A 255 0.58 -4.07 -26.22
CA PHE A 255 2.03 -3.88 -26.10
C PHE A 255 2.75 -3.70 -27.43
N ALA A 256 2.17 -4.16 -28.55
CA ALA A 256 2.77 -4.06 -29.89
C ALA A 256 3.07 -2.61 -30.30
N SER A 257 2.28 -1.66 -29.80
CA SER A 257 2.31 -0.26 -30.23
C SER A 257 3.09 0.67 -29.30
N ILE A 258 3.74 0.15 -28.25
CA ILE A 258 4.22 0.98 -27.13
C ILE A 258 5.74 0.89 -26.95
N PRO A 259 6.53 1.61 -27.77
CA PRO A 259 7.99 1.54 -27.73
C PRO A 259 8.60 2.03 -26.40
N PHE A 260 7.86 2.80 -25.60
CA PHE A 260 8.35 3.31 -24.31
C PHE A 260 8.17 2.33 -23.13
N LEU A 261 7.37 1.26 -23.26
CA LEU A 261 7.25 0.21 -22.23
C LEU A 261 8.51 -0.63 -22.06
N GLN A 262 9.54 -0.37 -22.87
CA GLN A 262 10.87 -0.94 -22.69
C GLN A 262 11.46 -0.65 -21.31
N ASN A 263 10.98 0.34 -20.54
CA ASN A 263 11.47 0.59 -19.18
C ASN A 263 10.72 -0.20 -18.08
N VAL A 264 9.66 -0.94 -18.42
CA VAL A 264 8.95 -1.77 -17.44
C VAL A 264 9.87 -2.89 -16.99
N SER A 265 10.18 -2.95 -15.70
CA SER A 265 10.96 -4.05 -15.11
C SER A 265 10.08 -5.07 -14.41
N SER A 266 8.87 -4.69 -14.00
CA SER A 266 7.91 -5.58 -13.35
C SER A 266 6.53 -5.43 -13.96
N LEU A 267 6.03 -6.52 -14.53
CA LEU A 267 4.73 -6.58 -15.17
C LEU A 267 3.88 -7.70 -14.56
N ASP A 268 2.71 -7.33 -14.07
CA ASP A 268 1.70 -8.29 -13.61
C ASP A 268 0.49 -8.30 -14.54
N LEU A 269 0.27 -9.45 -15.17
CA LEU A 269 -0.83 -9.71 -16.11
C LEU A 269 -1.72 -10.85 -15.60
N GLY A 270 -1.61 -11.25 -14.33
CA GLY A 270 -2.38 -12.36 -13.79
C GLY A 270 -3.89 -12.17 -13.97
N GLU A 271 -4.60 -13.26 -14.26
CA GLU A 271 -6.06 -13.26 -14.47
C GLU A 271 -6.54 -12.33 -15.62
N THR A 272 -5.71 -12.13 -16.65
CA THR A 272 -6.10 -11.46 -17.91
C THR A 272 -6.38 -12.49 -19.02
N PRO A 273 -7.05 -12.10 -20.12
CA PRO A 273 -7.23 -12.96 -21.30
C PRO A 273 -5.96 -13.12 -22.16
N LEU A 274 -4.76 -12.75 -21.66
CA LEU A 274 -3.48 -12.90 -22.35
C LEU A 274 -3.20 -14.35 -22.74
N ASP A 275 -3.03 -14.60 -24.03
CA ASP A 275 -2.74 -15.92 -24.60
C ASP A 275 -1.31 -16.01 -25.17
N ASN A 276 -1.01 -17.11 -25.86
CA ASN A 276 0.29 -17.32 -26.51
C ASN A 276 0.63 -16.26 -27.57
N ALA A 277 -0.36 -15.70 -28.26
CA ALA A 277 -0.13 -14.64 -29.23
C ALA A 277 0.24 -13.34 -28.51
N GLY A 278 -0.44 -13.02 -27.40
CA GLY A 278 -0.08 -11.91 -26.53
C GLY A 278 1.36 -12.00 -25.99
N LEU A 279 1.83 -13.20 -25.62
CA LEU A 279 3.20 -13.40 -25.16
C LEU A 279 4.28 -13.08 -26.21
N SER A 280 3.96 -13.11 -27.50
CA SER A 280 4.90 -12.69 -28.55
C SER A 280 5.27 -11.20 -28.46
N GLU A 281 4.31 -10.37 -28.05
CA GLU A 281 4.52 -8.93 -27.81
C GLU A 281 5.24 -8.70 -26.48
N ILE A 282 4.86 -9.41 -25.41
CA ILE A 282 5.56 -9.35 -24.11
C ILE A 282 7.04 -9.74 -24.25
N GLY A 283 7.34 -10.71 -25.12
CA GLY A 283 8.70 -11.11 -25.44
C GLY A 283 9.58 -9.98 -25.96
N GLN A 284 9.03 -8.85 -26.42
CA GLN A 284 9.79 -7.67 -26.86
C GLN A 284 10.28 -6.76 -25.72
N LEU A 285 9.77 -6.92 -24.51
CA LEU A 285 10.09 -6.08 -23.35
C LEU A 285 11.36 -6.55 -22.63
N LYS A 286 12.53 -6.31 -23.22
CA LYS A 286 13.81 -6.97 -22.82
C LYS A 286 14.30 -6.63 -21.41
N ASN A 287 13.78 -5.58 -20.80
CA ASN A 287 14.15 -5.15 -19.44
C ASN A 287 13.27 -5.77 -18.34
N LEU A 288 12.34 -6.66 -18.68
CA LEU A 288 11.53 -7.37 -17.69
C LEU A 288 12.41 -8.23 -16.78
N GLU A 289 12.33 -7.95 -15.49
CA GLU A 289 12.94 -8.72 -14.40
C GLU A 289 11.87 -9.57 -13.68
N VAL A 290 10.64 -9.09 -13.62
CA VAL A 290 9.52 -9.75 -12.95
C VAL A 290 8.34 -9.84 -13.93
N LEU A 291 7.87 -11.06 -14.17
CA LEU A 291 6.69 -11.32 -15.00
C LEU A 291 5.73 -12.26 -14.28
N ARG A 292 4.48 -11.83 -14.13
CA ARG A 292 3.44 -12.64 -13.50
C ARG A 292 2.31 -12.90 -14.50
N LEU A 293 2.08 -14.19 -14.78
CA LEU A 293 1.14 -14.71 -15.78
C LEU A 293 0.10 -15.65 -15.17
N TYR A 294 -0.03 -15.66 -13.85
CA TYR A 294 -0.85 -16.66 -13.17
C TYR A 294 -2.30 -16.60 -13.65
N LYS A 295 -2.94 -17.76 -13.83
CA LYS A 295 -4.30 -17.88 -14.40
C LYS A 295 -4.50 -17.21 -15.77
N CYS A 296 -3.45 -17.04 -16.57
CA CYS A 296 -3.58 -16.70 -17.98
C CYS A 296 -3.70 -17.97 -18.84
N PRO A 297 -4.43 -17.96 -19.97
CA PRO A 297 -4.53 -19.08 -20.93
C PRO A 297 -3.24 -19.25 -21.76
N VAL A 298 -2.10 -19.39 -21.09
CA VAL A 298 -0.78 -19.58 -21.70
C VAL A 298 -0.33 -21.03 -21.59
N THR A 299 0.30 -21.55 -22.66
CA THR A 299 0.83 -22.93 -22.73
C THR A 299 2.34 -22.94 -22.96
N ASP A 300 2.94 -24.12 -23.06
CA ASP A 300 4.36 -24.31 -23.36
C ASP A 300 4.80 -23.56 -24.64
N ALA A 301 3.97 -23.60 -25.69
CA ALA A 301 4.21 -22.87 -26.93
C ALA A 301 4.26 -21.34 -26.74
N GLY A 302 3.54 -20.81 -25.75
CA GLY A 302 3.59 -19.40 -25.39
C GLY A 302 4.91 -19.00 -24.74
N LEU A 303 5.48 -19.86 -23.89
CA LEU A 303 6.74 -19.57 -23.20
C LEU A 303 7.95 -19.46 -24.14
N GLU A 304 7.93 -20.18 -25.27
CA GLU A 304 8.96 -20.04 -26.31
C GLU A 304 9.12 -18.59 -26.81
N ASN A 305 8.04 -17.80 -26.79
CA ASN A 305 8.09 -16.38 -27.16
C ASN A 305 8.86 -15.52 -26.17
N LEU A 306 9.02 -15.98 -24.93
CA LEU A 306 9.66 -15.24 -23.85
C LEU A 306 11.16 -15.53 -23.74
N LYS A 307 11.71 -16.47 -24.51
CA LYS A 307 13.12 -16.92 -24.41
C LYS A 307 14.16 -15.81 -24.52
N SER A 308 13.75 -14.68 -25.10
CA SER A 308 14.60 -13.51 -25.32
C SER A 308 14.62 -12.53 -24.13
N LEU A 309 13.82 -12.76 -23.08
CA LEU A 309 13.79 -11.96 -21.86
C LEU A 309 14.95 -12.32 -20.92
N SER A 310 16.19 -12.07 -21.34
CA SER A 310 17.40 -12.51 -20.62
C SER A 310 17.56 -11.93 -19.21
N SER A 311 16.86 -10.84 -18.90
CA SER A 311 16.90 -10.17 -17.58
C SER A 311 15.90 -10.74 -16.57
N LEU A 312 15.06 -11.70 -17.00
CA LEU A 312 13.98 -12.25 -16.19
C LEU A 312 14.54 -13.03 -14.99
N GLN A 313 14.06 -12.66 -13.81
CA GLN A 313 14.50 -13.18 -12.52
C GLN A 313 13.34 -13.82 -11.75
N ASP A 314 12.14 -13.25 -11.83
CA ASP A 314 10.97 -13.78 -11.15
C ASP A 314 9.85 -14.06 -12.14
N LEU A 315 9.39 -15.31 -12.18
CA LEU A 315 8.35 -15.76 -13.11
C LEU A 315 7.22 -16.47 -12.34
N ASN A 316 5.99 -16.02 -12.52
CA ASN A 316 4.82 -16.70 -11.94
C ASN A 316 3.95 -17.30 -13.05
N LEU A 317 3.90 -18.63 -13.11
CA LEU A 317 3.11 -19.43 -14.06
C LEU A 317 1.95 -20.15 -13.39
N SER A 318 1.64 -19.83 -12.13
CA SER A 318 0.67 -20.58 -11.34
C SER A 318 -0.68 -20.65 -12.05
N GLN A 319 -1.30 -21.84 -12.07
CA GLN A 319 -2.62 -22.06 -12.67
C GLN A 319 -2.73 -21.63 -14.14
N THR A 320 -1.63 -21.71 -14.90
CA THR A 320 -1.65 -21.63 -16.36
C THR A 320 -1.81 -23.02 -16.98
N SER A 321 -1.64 -23.16 -18.28
CA SER A 321 -1.66 -24.44 -19.00
C SER A 321 -0.27 -24.87 -19.48
N VAL A 322 0.77 -24.40 -18.78
CA VAL A 322 2.16 -24.86 -18.96
C VAL A 322 2.34 -26.24 -18.34
N THR A 323 3.06 -27.11 -19.03
CA THR A 323 3.32 -28.49 -18.61
C THR A 323 4.83 -28.71 -18.38
N GLU A 324 5.22 -29.96 -18.11
CA GLU A 324 6.64 -30.31 -18.00
C GLU A 324 7.42 -30.18 -19.32
N GLU A 325 6.75 -30.03 -20.47
CA GLU A 325 7.39 -29.76 -21.77
C GLU A 325 8.22 -28.46 -21.76
N SER A 326 7.87 -27.48 -20.93
CA SER A 326 8.62 -26.23 -20.79
C SER A 326 9.85 -26.32 -19.89
N VAL A 327 10.07 -27.42 -19.16
CA VAL A 327 11.20 -27.54 -18.22
C VAL A 327 12.57 -27.34 -18.90
N PRO A 328 12.86 -27.91 -20.10
CA PRO A 328 14.08 -27.60 -20.85
C PRO A 328 14.31 -26.11 -21.09
N LEU A 329 13.24 -25.37 -21.46
CA LEU A 329 13.29 -23.94 -21.67
C LEU A 329 13.53 -23.20 -20.35
N LEU A 330 12.76 -23.51 -19.30
CA LEU A 330 12.86 -22.90 -17.98
C LEU A 330 14.26 -23.02 -17.38
N LYS A 331 14.93 -24.16 -17.57
CA LYS A 331 16.30 -24.42 -17.11
C LYS A 331 17.35 -23.53 -17.79
N SER A 332 17.17 -23.23 -19.08
CA SER A 332 18.24 -22.72 -19.94
C SER A 332 18.06 -21.28 -20.41
N ALA A 333 16.82 -20.81 -20.53
CA ALA A 333 16.52 -19.48 -21.07
C ALA A 333 16.80 -18.35 -20.07
N TRP A 334 16.63 -18.61 -18.76
CA TRP A 334 16.65 -17.57 -17.73
C TRP A 334 17.45 -18.00 -16.51
N ARG A 335 17.98 -17.03 -15.75
CA ARG A 335 18.59 -17.27 -14.43
C ARG A 335 17.62 -16.80 -13.34
N LEU A 336 16.63 -17.65 -13.04
CA LEU A 336 15.54 -17.27 -12.16
C LEU A 336 15.97 -17.28 -10.70
N LYS A 337 15.60 -16.22 -9.98
CA LYS A 337 15.65 -16.13 -8.51
C LYS A 337 14.43 -16.78 -7.88
N SER A 338 13.25 -16.63 -8.48
CA SER A 338 12.05 -17.31 -8.03
C SER A 338 11.15 -17.73 -9.19
N ILE A 339 10.52 -18.89 -9.02
CA ILE A 339 9.47 -19.36 -9.92
C ILE A 339 8.28 -19.87 -9.12
N SER A 340 7.07 -19.55 -9.56
CA SER A 340 5.83 -20.10 -8.99
C SER A 340 5.13 -20.97 -10.01
N LEU A 341 4.96 -22.24 -9.67
CA LEU A 341 4.41 -23.32 -10.52
C LEU A 341 3.14 -23.91 -9.91
N LYS A 342 2.52 -23.19 -8.97
CA LYS A 342 1.38 -23.70 -8.21
C LYS A 342 0.20 -24.03 -9.11
N GLY A 343 -0.35 -25.23 -8.96
CA GLY A 343 -1.50 -25.68 -9.74
C GLY A 343 -1.17 -25.98 -11.20
N LEU A 344 0.10 -26.25 -11.52
CA LEU A 344 0.52 -26.84 -12.80
C LEU A 344 0.71 -28.35 -12.65
N ASP A 345 0.51 -29.07 -13.74
CA ASP A 345 0.77 -30.51 -13.84
C ASP A 345 2.22 -30.75 -14.27
N ILE A 346 3.14 -30.60 -13.30
CA ILE A 346 4.58 -30.83 -13.48
C ILE A 346 5.03 -31.87 -12.45
N SER A 347 5.61 -32.97 -12.91
CA SER A 347 6.08 -34.06 -12.07
C SER A 347 7.19 -33.64 -11.09
N ASP A 348 7.31 -34.34 -9.97
CA ASP A 348 8.38 -34.10 -8.98
C ASP A 348 9.78 -34.28 -9.60
N ASP A 349 9.93 -35.24 -10.51
CA ASP A 349 11.17 -35.51 -11.23
C ASP A 349 11.58 -34.32 -12.11
N ALA A 350 10.63 -33.75 -12.87
CA ALA A 350 10.90 -32.57 -13.70
C ALA A 350 11.25 -31.33 -12.85
N ILE A 351 10.65 -31.19 -11.66
CA ILE A 351 11.01 -30.13 -10.70
C ILE A 351 12.42 -30.36 -10.12
N MET A 352 12.78 -31.59 -9.75
CA MET A 352 14.13 -31.92 -9.29
C MET A 352 15.16 -31.65 -10.39
N GLU A 353 14.83 -31.96 -11.64
CA GLU A 353 15.68 -31.65 -12.79
C GLU A 353 15.88 -30.14 -12.95
N PHE A 354 14.81 -29.35 -12.86
CA PHE A 354 14.89 -27.89 -12.89
C PHE A 354 15.71 -27.33 -11.73
N GLN A 355 15.44 -27.77 -10.49
CA GLN A 355 16.15 -27.31 -9.29
C GLN A 355 17.64 -27.66 -9.35
N SER A 356 18.01 -28.80 -9.93
CA SER A 356 19.41 -29.20 -10.13
C SER A 356 20.15 -28.28 -11.11
N ALA A 357 19.46 -27.81 -12.16
CA ALA A 357 20.01 -26.83 -13.10
C ALA A 357 20.05 -25.41 -12.51
N GLN A 358 19.11 -25.07 -11.62
CA GLN A 358 19.00 -23.75 -10.98
C GLN A 358 18.94 -23.87 -9.44
N PRO A 359 20.05 -24.23 -8.77
CA PRO A 359 20.06 -24.57 -7.34
C PRO A 359 19.67 -23.42 -6.42
N ASN A 360 19.81 -22.17 -6.87
CA ASN A 360 19.47 -20.97 -6.10
C ASN A 360 18.07 -20.42 -6.39
N CYS A 361 17.32 -21.03 -7.33
CA CYS A 361 15.97 -20.60 -7.65
C CYS A 361 14.99 -21.05 -6.55
N LYS A 362 14.21 -20.11 -6.00
CA LYS A 362 13.13 -20.41 -5.05
C LYS A 362 11.87 -20.84 -5.79
N ILE A 363 11.56 -22.13 -5.72
CA ILE A 363 10.34 -22.72 -6.30
C ILE A 363 9.18 -22.61 -5.31
N ARG A 364 8.03 -22.13 -5.78
CA ARG A 364 6.74 -22.16 -5.07
C ARG A 364 5.79 -23.11 -5.78
N ARG A 365 5.28 -24.12 -5.07
CA ARG A 365 4.32 -25.11 -5.56
C ARG A 365 2.97 -24.99 -4.87
#